data_AF-A0A497A780-F1
#
_entry.id   AF-A0A497A780-F1
#
_cell.length_a   1.000
_cell.length_b   1.000
_cell.length_c   1.000
_cell.angle_alpha   90.00
_cell.angle_beta   90.00
_cell.angle_gamma   90.00
#
_symmetry.space_group_name_H-M   'P 1'
#
loop_
_entity.id
_entity.type
_entity.pdbx_description
1 polymer ?
#
loop_
_entity_poly.entity_id
_entity_poly.type
_entity_poly.pdbx_seq_one_letter_code
_entity_poly.pdbx_strand_id
1 'polypeptide(L)' 'MALIDYKKCHPEKCDNGICAAALACSHKLLRQEAPYDIPMTDPSVCRGCGDCVRACPLKAIVIVRM' A
#
# COMPACT_ATOMS: atom_id res chain seq x y z
N MET A 1 -9.58 -7.42 -1.00
CA MET A 1 -8.61 -6.76 -0.10
C MET A 1 -7.35 -6.35 -0.86
N ALA A 2 -6.57 -5.41 -0.32
CA ALA A 2 -5.24 -5.08 -0.83
C ALA A 2 -4.19 -6.06 -0.29
N LEU A 3 -3.26 -6.48 -1.15
CA LEU A 3 -2.07 -7.26 -0.79
C LEU A 3 -0.83 -6.57 -1.34
N ILE A 4 0.27 -6.71 -0.61
CA ILE A 4 1.57 -6.12 -0.95
C ILE A 4 2.46 -7.20 -1.56
N ASP A 5 2.97 -6.92 -2.76
CA ASP A 5 4.00 -7.70 -3.42
C ASP A 5 5.37 -7.24 -2.91
N TYR A 6 5.90 -7.95 -1.90
CA TYR A 6 7.19 -7.65 -1.29
C TYR A 6 8.37 -7.72 -2.27
N LYS A 7 8.21 -8.36 -3.44
CA LYS A 7 9.26 -8.36 -4.48
C LYS A 7 9.30 -7.06 -5.28
N LYS A 8 8.22 -6.28 -5.24
CA LYS A 8 8.12 -4.97 -5.92
C LYS A 8 8.14 -3.80 -4.95
N CYS A 9 7.77 -4.02 -3.69
CA CYS A 9 7.78 -2.99 -2.67
C CYS A 9 9.22 -2.68 -2.26
N HIS A 10 9.67 -1.50 -2.67
CA HIS A 10 11.01 -0.98 -2.40
C HIS A 10 10.88 0.44 -1.87
N PRO A 11 10.64 0.63 -0.55
CA PRO A 11 10.46 1.96 0.04
C PRO A 11 11.61 2.92 -0.28
N GLU A 12 12.83 2.42 -0.44
CA GLU A 12 14.00 3.20 -0.84
C GLU A 12 13.90 3.85 -2.24
N LYS A 13 12.96 3.38 -3.08
CA LYS A 13 12.67 3.96 -4.40
C LYS A 13 11.49 4.92 -4.40
N CYS A 14 10.86 5.15 -3.24
CA CYS A 14 9.77 6.11 -3.08
C CYS A 14 10.30 7.48 -2.61
N ASP A 15 9.54 8.54 -2.88
CA ASP A 15 9.89 9.90 -2.45
C ASP A 15 10.03 9.99 -0.92
N ASN A 16 11.27 10.24 -0.45
CA ASN A 16 11.66 10.23 0.96
C ASN A 16 11.21 8.97 1.74
N GLY A 17 11.09 7.83 1.07
CA GLY A 17 10.61 6.59 1.69
C GLY A 17 9.12 6.59 2.03
N ILE A 18 8.34 7.59 1.59
CA ILE A 18 6.93 7.75 1.95
C ILE A 18 6.03 6.93 1.02
N CYS A 19 5.15 6.13 1.61
CA CYS A 19 4.22 5.30 0.87
C CYS A 19 3.00 6.10 0.36
N ALA A 20 3.02 6.53 -0.90
CA ALA A 20 1.89 7.18 -1.55
C ALA A 20 0.59 6.36 -1.52
N ALA A 21 0.70 5.04 -1.54
CA ALA A 21 -0.46 4.16 -1.47
C ALA A 21 -1.12 4.14 -0.09
N ALA A 22 -0.34 4.20 0.99
CA ALA A 22 -0.87 4.34 2.34
C ALA A 22 -1.59 5.68 2.50
N LEU A 23 -1.01 6.77 1.97
CA LEU A 23 -1.64 8.10 1.95
C LEU A 23 -2.95 8.13 1.15
N ALA A 24 -3.04 7.37 0.06
CA ALA A 24 -4.25 7.28 -0.75
C ALA A 24 -5.37 6.47 -0.08
N CYS A 25 -5.08 5.70 0.97
CA CYS A 25 -6.10 4.92 1.67
C CYS A 25 -6.92 5.81 2.61
N SER A 26 -8.01 6.38 2.11
CA SER A 26 -8.95 7.19 2.90
C SER A 26 -9.54 6.47 4.12
N HIS A 27 -9.55 5.13 4.09
CA HIS A 27 -10.02 4.29 5.19
C HIS A 27 -8.96 3.97 6.25
N LYS A 28 -7.70 4.39 6.04
CA LYS A 28 -6.57 4.14 6.94
C LYS A 28 -6.36 2.64 7.25
N LEU A 29 -6.66 1.78 6.28
CA LEU A 29 -6.48 0.32 6.36
C LEU A 29 -5.15 -0.15 5.76
N LEU A 30 -4.41 0.75 5.12
CA LEU A 30 -3.03 0.53 4.68
C LEU A 30 -2.21 1.64 5.34
N ARG A 31 -1.29 1.29 6.24
CA ARG A 31 -0.52 2.25 7.03
C ARG A 31 0.97 1.98 6.93
N GLN A 32 1.76 3.04 6.91
CA GLN A 32 3.20 2.99 7.05
C GLN A 32 3.55 3.61 8.41
N GLU A 33 4.28 2.90 9.25
CA GLU A 33 4.60 3.35 10.62
C GLU A 33 5.67 4.47 10.59
N ALA A 34 6.76 4.27 9.84
CA ALA A 34 7.77 5.29 9.61
C ALA A 34 8.21 5.37 8.13
N PRO A 35 8.85 6.48 7.70
CA PRO A 35 9.48 6.54 6.37
C PRO A 35 10.41 5.34 6.15
N TYR A 36 10.43 4.82 4.93
CA TYR A 36 11.17 3.62 4.51
C TYR A 36 10.64 2.28 5.05
N ASP A 37 9.64 2.26 5.93
CA ASP A 37 8.98 1.01 6.29
C ASP A 37 8.09 0.49 5.15
N ILE A 38 7.94 -0.83 5.10
CA ILE A 38 6.94 -1.46 4.25
C ILE A 38 5.57 -1.21 4.90
N PRO A 39 4.56 -0.72 4.16
CA PRO A 39 3.25 -0.48 4.75
C PRO A 39 2.59 -1.81 5.17
N MET A 40 1.70 -1.78 6.15
CA MET A 40 0.91 -2.91 6.59
C MET A 40 -0.57 -2.69 6.28
N THR A 41 -1.22 -3.71 5.73
CA THR A 41 -2.67 -3.72 5.48
C THR A 41 -3.42 -4.38 6.62
N ASP A 42 -4.59 -3.84 6.98
CA ASP A 42 -5.63 -4.56 7.71
C ASP A 42 -6.60 -5.22 6.70
N PRO A 43 -6.44 -6.52 6.41
CA PRO A 43 -7.22 -7.20 5.38
C PRO A 43 -8.67 -7.47 5.80
N SER A 44 -8.97 -7.46 7.11
CA SER A 44 -10.26 -7.91 7.66
C SER A 44 -11.43 -7.05 7.21
N VAL A 45 -11.17 -5.76 6.96
CA VAL A 45 -12.16 -4.75 6.59
C VAL A 45 -11.92 -4.15 5.20
N CYS A 46 -10.80 -4.49 4.55
CA CYS A 46 -10.44 -3.93 3.26
C CYS A 46 -11.33 -4.45 2.12
N ARG A 47 -12.25 -3.61 1.63
CA ARG A 47 -13.17 -3.94 0.54
C ARG A 47 -12.59 -3.84 -0.88
N GLY A 48 -11.34 -3.41 -1.01
CA GLY A 48 -10.63 -3.40 -2.30
C GLY A 48 -11.07 -2.29 -3.27
N CYS A 49 -11.26 -1.05 -2.80
CA CYS A 49 -11.57 0.11 -3.66
C CYS A 49 -10.48 0.40 -4.72
N GLY A 50 -9.23 -0.03 -4.48
CA GLY A 50 -8.15 0.07 -5.45
C GLY A 50 -7.41 1.42 -5.48
N ASP A 51 -7.72 2.35 -4.58
CA ASP A 51 -7.04 3.66 -4.53
C ASP A 51 -5.53 3.50 -4.30
N CYS A 52 -5.15 2.62 -3.37
CA CYS A 52 -3.76 2.28 -3.09
C CYS A 52 -3.03 1.66 -4.29
N VAL A 53 -3.72 0.90 -5.15
CA VAL A 53 -3.13 0.33 -6.37
C VAL A 53 -2.78 1.44 -7.37
N ARG A 54 -3.70 2.39 -7.57
CA ARG A 54 -3.48 3.52 -8.51
C ARG A 54 -2.40 4.47 -8.03
N ALA A 55 -2.27 4.64 -6.71
CA ALA A 55 -1.30 5.54 -6.11
C ALA A 55 0.12 4.97 -6.01
N CYS A 56 0.31 3.64 -6.03
CA CYS A 56 1.63 3.03 -5.90
C CYS A 56 2.44 3.14 -7.22
N PRO A 57 3.51 3.95 -7.29
CA PRO A 57 4.28 4.10 -8.53
C PRO A 57 5.00 2.81 -8.94
N LEU A 58 5.38 1.98 -7.96
CA LEU A 58 6.05 0.70 -8.18
C LEU A 58 5.10 -0.44 -8.55
N LYS A 59 3.77 -0.18 -8.58
CA LYS A 59 2.72 -1.19 -8.81
C LYS A 59 2.90 -2.42 -7.90
N ALA A 60 3.31 -2.17 -6.66
CA ALA A 60 3.58 -3.20 -5.66
C ALA A 60 2.35 -3.64 -4.87
N ILE A 61 1.17 -3.09 -5.17
CA ILE A 61 -0.08 -3.42 -4.48
C ILE A 61 -1.06 -4.00 -5.49
N VAL A 62 -1.72 -5.08 -5.09
CA VAL A 62 -2.75 -5.74 -5.89
C VAL A 62 -4.05 -5.85 -5.09
N ILE A 63 -5.18 -5.78 -5.78
CA ILE A 63 -6.48 -6.13 -5.18
C ILE A 63 -6.78 -7.58 -5.52
N VAL A 64 -7.04 -8.38 -4.48
CA VAL A 64 -7.58 -9.73 -4.64
C VAL A 64 -9.04 -9.74 -4.22
N ARG A 65 -9.84 -10.48 -4.99
CA ARG A 65 -11.20 -10.87 -4.60
C ARG A 65 -11.10 -12.16 -3.79
N MET A 66 -11.75 -12.16 -2.64
CA MET A 66 -12.07 -13.41 -1.94
C MET A 66 -13.38 -13.94 -2.53
#